data_AF-A0A662HYI4-F1
#
_entry.id   AF-A0A662HYI4-F1
#
_cell.length_a   1.000
_cell.length_b   1.000
_cell.length_c   1.000
_cell.angle_alpha   90.00
_cell.angle_beta   90.00
_cell.angle_gamma   90.00
#
_symmetry.space_group_name_H-M   'P 1'
#
loop_
_entity.id
_entity.type
_entity.pdbx_description
1 polymer ?
#
loop_
_entity_poly.entity_id
_entity_poly.type
_entity_poly.pdbx_seq_one_letter_code
_entity_poly.pdbx_strand_id
1 'polypeptide(L)'
;MGRILGEALLERGFKVRVAEVHGLAQRGGSVIVHVKYGDEDLSPTIPRGTADLFVSLELLEAARNIAYLGRGGALIVNDLILPPPAAAEIPSRSALLSFFGRLDAECYLVEASEAARRLGSALFTNTVMLGVLAESGMLNLTPLDLERSLRKVITRFREKNVEAFRLGRKLWLQRKRL
;
A
#
# COMPACT_ATOMS: atom_id res chain seq x y z
N MET A 1 -4.28 0.89 6.98
CA MET A 1 -2.82 0.79 6.81
C MET A 1 -2.13 2.07 7.32
N GLY A 2 -2.53 3.26 6.86
CA GLY A 2 -1.94 4.54 7.29
C GLY A 2 -1.84 4.74 8.79
N ARG A 3 -2.89 4.43 9.57
CA ARG A 3 -2.82 4.52 11.05
C ARG A 3 -1.71 3.66 11.67
N ILE A 4 -1.46 2.46 11.14
CA ILE A 4 -0.42 1.56 11.64
C ILE A 4 0.96 2.12 11.31
N LEU A 5 1.15 2.61 10.09
CA LEU A 5 2.38 3.27 9.66
C LEU A 5 2.66 4.50 10.53
N GLY A 6 1.66 5.36 10.72
CA GLY A 6 1.82 6.58 11.50
C GLY A 6 2.19 6.30 12.95
N GLU A 7 1.53 5.35 13.60
CA GLU A 7 1.88 4.92 14.95
C GLU A 7 3.30 4.38 15.05
N ALA A 8 3.72 3.53 14.11
CA ALA A 8 5.07 2.96 14.10
C ALA A 8 6.16 4.04 13.89
N LEU A 9 5.90 5.01 13.01
CA LEU A 9 6.81 6.12 12.74
C LEU A 9 6.92 7.07 13.95
N LEU A 10 5.81 7.37 14.63
CA LEU A 10 5.80 8.17 15.86
C LEU A 10 6.58 7.48 16.98
N GLU A 11 6.42 6.16 17.15
CA GLU A 11 7.19 5.38 18.12
C GLU A 11 8.70 5.36 17.82
N ARG A 12 9.09 5.59 16.56
CA ARG A 12 10.49 5.78 16.14
C ARG A 12 10.99 7.22 16.22
N GLY A 13 10.18 8.16 16.70
CA GLY A 13 10.57 9.55 16.94
C GLY A 13 10.45 10.48 15.74
N PHE A 14 9.90 10.01 14.62
CA PHE A 14 9.65 10.87 13.46
C PHE A 14 8.48 11.81 13.70
N LYS A 15 8.52 13.00 13.09
CA LYS A 15 7.31 13.79 12.88
C LYS A 15 6.53 13.17 11.74
N VAL A 16 5.23 12.97 11.93
CA VAL A 16 4.38 12.26 10.97
C VAL A 16 3.11 13.05 10.70
N ARG A 17 2.73 13.13 9.43
CA ARG A 17 1.41 13.58 8.99
C ARG A 17 0.73 12.46 8.21
N VAL A 18 -0.49 12.15 8.64
CA VAL A 18 -1.37 11.22 7.95
C VAL A 18 -2.60 11.98 7.51
N ALA A 19 -2.88 11.99 6.20
CA ALA A 19 -4.08 12.61 5.65
C ALA A 19 -4.82 11.61 4.77
N GLU A 20 -6.12 11.49 5.00
CA GLU A 20 -7.02 10.68 4.17
C GLU A 20 -7.81 11.60 3.26
N VAL A 21 -7.65 11.43 1.96
CA VAL A 21 -8.42 12.15 0.95
C VAL A 21 -9.46 11.18 0.40
N HIS A 22 -10.71 11.47 0.72
CA HIS A 22 -11.86 10.77 0.17
C HIS A 22 -12.33 11.47 -1.10
N GLY A 23 -12.59 10.71 -2.16
CA GLY A 23 -13.38 11.23 -3.27
C GLY A 23 -14.79 11.60 -2.83
N LEU A 24 -15.56 12.28 -3.69
CA LEU A 24 -16.93 12.71 -3.41
C LEU A 24 -17.93 11.55 -3.17
N ALA A 25 -17.54 10.32 -3.43
CA ALA A 25 -18.38 9.14 -3.23
C ALA A 25 -18.35 8.69 -1.76
N GLN A 26 -19.51 8.73 -1.09
CA GLN A 26 -19.67 8.35 0.32
C GLN A 26 -19.50 6.84 0.59
N ARG A 27 -19.61 5.96 -0.43
CA ARG A 27 -19.31 4.52 -0.35
C ARG A 27 -18.75 4.02 -1.68
N GLY A 28 -17.69 3.21 -1.64
CA GLY A 28 -17.06 2.64 -2.85
C GLY A 28 -16.19 3.62 -3.65
N GLY A 29 -15.91 4.81 -3.10
CA GLY A 29 -14.99 5.77 -3.70
C GLY A 29 -13.52 5.41 -3.47
N SER A 30 -12.65 5.98 -4.33
CA SER A 30 -11.21 5.94 -4.11
C SER A 30 -10.85 6.66 -2.81
N VAL A 31 -10.01 6.02 -2.00
CA VAL A 31 -9.44 6.60 -0.78
C VAL A 31 -7.94 6.62 -0.95
N ILE A 32 -7.35 7.81 -0.87
CA ILE A 32 -5.91 7.99 -0.90
C ILE A 32 -5.46 8.35 0.51
N VAL A 33 -4.51 7.58 1.04
CA VAL A 33 -3.91 7.86 2.35
C VAL A 33 -2.50 8.34 2.12
N HIS A 34 -2.26 9.61 2.42
CA HIS A 34 -0.93 10.21 2.43
C HIS A 34 -0.28 9.96 3.79
N VAL A 35 0.92 9.39 3.79
CA VAL A 35 1.76 9.26 4.98
C VAL A 35 3.08 9.96 4.67
N LYS A 36 3.34 11.09 5.32
CA LYS A 36 4.57 11.86 5.16
C LYS A 36 5.27 11.94 6.52
N TYR A 37 6.57 11.68 6.56
CA TYR A 37 7.34 11.71 7.79
C TYR A 37 8.77 12.21 7.58
N GLY A 38 9.42 12.66 8.65
CA GLY A 38 10.77 13.23 8.65
C GLY A 38 11.08 13.97 9.97
N ASP A 39 12.15 14.77 9.96
CA ASP A 39 12.63 15.50 11.16
C ASP A 39 12.00 16.90 11.31
N GLU A 40 11.47 17.44 10.21
CA GLU A 40 10.89 18.79 10.13
C GLU A 40 9.35 18.77 10.15
N ASP A 41 8.75 19.95 10.21
CA ASP A 41 7.30 20.08 10.05
C ASP A 41 6.90 19.86 8.58
N LEU A 42 5.83 19.08 8.36
CA LEU A 42 5.48 18.56 7.05
C LEU A 42 4.09 19.02 6.63
N SER A 43 3.92 19.27 5.33
CA SER A 43 2.59 19.39 4.73
C SER A 43 1.78 18.09 4.93
N PRO A 44 0.45 18.18 5.13
CA PRO A 44 -0.37 16.99 5.37
C PRO A 44 -0.49 16.09 4.13
N THR A 45 -0.40 16.66 2.93
CA THR A 45 -0.51 15.94 1.66
C THR A 45 0.83 15.83 0.94
N ILE A 46 0.95 14.79 0.11
CA ILE A 46 2.09 14.57 -0.77
C ILE A 46 1.77 15.22 -2.12
N PRO A 47 2.59 16.16 -2.62
CA PRO A 47 2.45 16.71 -3.96
C PRO A 47 2.53 15.65 -5.07
N ARG A 48 2.03 15.98 -6.25
CA ARG A 48 2.18 15.11 -7.43
C ARG A 48 3.64 15.03 -7.86
N GLY A 49 4.08 13.84 -8.25
CA GLY A 49 5.45 13.59 -8.71
C GLY A 49 6.51 13.58 -7.61
N THR A 50 6.12 13.49 -6.33
CA THR A 50 7.07 13.58 -5.21
C THR A 50 6.94 12.43 -4.19
N ALA A 51 6.08 11.44 -4.41
CA ALA A 51 6.02 10.29 -3.51
C ALA A 51 7.22 9.37 -3.75
N ASP A 52 8.00 9.11 -2.70
CA ASP A 52 9.11 8.13 -2.75
C ASP A 52 8.58 6.70 -2.91
N LEU A 53 7.40 6.42 -2.36
CA LEU A 53 6.75 5.12 -2.39
C LEU A 53 5.25 5.27 -2.59
N PHE A 54 4.71 4.52 -3.55
CA PHE A 54 3.29 4.42 -3.82
C PHE A 54 2.82 2.97 -3.67
N VAL A 55 1.85 2.74 -2.79
CA VAL A 55 1.29 1.40 -2.51
C VAL A 55 -0.18 1.39 -2.91
N SER A 56 -0.55 0.47 -3.81
CA SER A 56 -1.94 0.33 -4.28
C SER A 56 -2.50 -1.07 -4.02
N LEU A 57 -3.78 -1.10 -3.64
CA LEU A 57 -4.51 -2.33 -3.32
C LEU A 57 -5.13 -3.02 -4.55
N GLU A 58 -5.09 -2.39 -5.71
CA GLU A 58 -5.46 -2.97 -7.01
C GLU A 58 -4.80 -2.17 -8.16
N LEU A 59 -4.97 -2.61 -9.42
CA LEU A 59 -4.27 -2.07 -10.58
C LEU A 59 -4.90 -0.80 -11.18
N LEU A 60 -6.22 -0.60 -11.14
CA LEU A 60 -6.89 0.53 -11.80
C LEU A 60 -6.73 1.84 -11.01
N GLU A 61 -6.84 1.81 -9.68
CA GLU A 61 -6.49 2.88 -8.74
C GLU A 61 -5.00 3.23 -8.83
N ALA A 62 -4.12 2.23 -8.97
CA ALA A 62 -2.69 2.49 -9.18
C ALA A 62 -2.50 3.34 -10.43
N ALA A 63 -3.09 2.93 -11.56
CA ALA A 63 -3.01 3.69 -12.80
C ALA A 63 -3.66 5.08 -12.68
N ARG A 64 -4.81 5.18 -11.99
CA ARG A 64 -5.52 6.46 -11.81
C ARG A 64 -4.74 7.48 -11.01
N ASN A 65 -4.02 7.04 -9.99
CA ASN A 65 -3.32 7.90 -9.02
C ASN A 65 -1.80 7.91 -9.22
N ILE A 66 -1.29 7.31 -10.29
CA ILE A 66 0.14 7.17 -10.56
C ILE A 66 0.87 8.52 -10.61
N ALA A 67 0.16 9.62 -10.89
CA ALA A 67 0.70 10.97 -10.91
C ALA A 67 1.29 11.44 -9.56
N TYR A 68 1.03 10.75 -8.45
CA TYR A 68 1.69 11.04 -7.17
C TYR A 68 3.12 10.48 -7.09
N LEU A 69 3.40 9.38 -7.80
CA LEU A 69 4.70 8.72 -7.77
C LEU A 69 5.79 9.63 -8.34
N GLY A 70 6.86 9.82 -7.57
CA GLY A 70 8.04 10.54 -8.02
C GLY A 70 8.95 9.71 -8.92
N ARG A 71 9.80 10.40 -9.70
CA ARG A 71 10.85 9.75 -10.50
C ARG A 71 11.85 9.07 -9.56
N GLY A 72 12.25 7.85 -9.91
CA GLY A 72 13.12 7.01 -9.09
C GLY A 72 12.45 6.46 -7.82
N GLY A 73 11.16 6.73 -7.61
CA GLY A 73 10.39 6.13 -6.51
C GLY A 73 10.06 4.66 -6.77
N ALA A 74 9.25 4.08 -5.87
CA ALA A 74 8.77 2.71 -6.00
C ALA A 74 7.24 2.61 -6.02
N LEU A 75 6.72 1.70 -6.83
CA LEU A 75 5.33 1.26 -6.87
C LEU A 75 5.25 -0.18 -6.35
N ILE A 76 4.45 -0.42 -5.32
CA ILE A 76 4.03 -1.76 -4.91
C ILE A 76 2.53 -1.87 -5.18
N VAL A 77 2.14 -2.74 -6.12
CA VAL A 77 0.74 -2.91 -6.53
C VAL A 77 0.27 -4.35 -6.34
N ASN A 78 -0.90 -4.49 -5.72
CA ASN A 78 -1.58 -5.77 -5.61
C ASN A 78 -2.21 -6.16 -6.96
N ASP A 79 -2.00 -7.41 -7.37
CA ASP A 79 -2.52 -7.99 -8.61
C ASP A 79 -4.02 -8.29 -8.51
N LEU A 80 -4.80 -7.23 -8.55
CA LEU A 80 -6.24 -7.26 -8.49
C LEU A 80 -6.79 -6.22 -9.46
N ILE A 81 -7.88 -6.55 -10.14
CA ILE A 81 -8.65 -5.60 -10.94
C ILE A 81 -10.05 -5.56 -10.35
N LEU A 82 -10.50 -4.38 -9.90
CA LEU A 82 -11.86 -4.14 -9.44
C LEU A 82 -12.51 -3.09 -10.35
N PRO A 83 -13.28 -3.51 -11.36
CA PRO A 83 -13.94 -2.58 -12.27
C PRO A 83 -14.92 -1.66 -11.52
N PRO A 84 -14.97 -0.36 -11.82
CA PRO A 84 -16.03 0.51 -11.33
C PRO A 84 -17.40 0.01 -11.80
N PRO A 85 -18.48 0.13 -10.98
CA PRO A 85 -19.80 -0.41 -11.33
C PRO A 85 -20.39 0.07 -12.67
N ALA A 86 -19.96 1.23 -13.18
CA ALA A 86 -20.45 1.83 -14.42
C ALA A 86 -19.37 1.91 -15.53
N ALA A 87 -18.24 1.22 -15.38
CA ALA A 87 -17.20 1.24 -16.41
C ALA A 87 -17.60 0.33 -17.58
N ALA A 88 -17.81 0.92 -18.76
CA ALA A 88 -18.09 0.17 -19.98
C ALA A 88 -16.85 -0.56 -20.51
N GLU A 89 -15.68 0.08 -20.40
CA GLU A 89 -14.39 -0.48 -20.80
C GLU A 89 -13.34 -0.18 -19.74
N ILE A 90 -12.44 -1.14 -19.51
CA ILE A 90 -11.27 -1.00 -18.64
C ILE A 90 -10.02 -1.51 -19.35
N PRO A 91 -8.84 -0.93 -19.08
CA PRO A 91 -7.59 -1.48 -19.59
C PRO A 91 -7.39 -2.94 -19.18
N SER A 92 -6.83 -3.75 -20.07
CA SER A 92 -6.48 -5.13 -19.74
C SER A 92 -5.37 -5.18 -18.69
N ARG A 93 -5.29 -6.30 -17.96
CA ARG A 93 -4.19 -6.55 -17.01
C ARG A 93 -2.82 -6.37 -17.68
N SER A 94 -2.62 -6.93 -18.87
CA SER A 94 -1.35 -6.80 -19.59
C SER A 94 -1.02 -5.36 -19.98
N ALA A 95 -2.02 -4.56 -20.37
CA ALA A 95 -1.83 -3.15 -20.67
C ALA A 95 -1.41 -2.35 -19.41
N LEU A 96 -2.02 -2.63 -18.26
CA LEU A 96 -1.67 -2.00 -16.98
C LEU A 96 -0.25 -2.36 -16.54
N LEU A 97 0.10 -3.65 -16.56
CA LEU A 97 1.44 -4.10 -16.20
C LEU A 97 2.51 -3.52 -17.15
N SER A 98 2.22 -3.46 -18.45
CA SER A 98 3.09 -2.84 -19.44
C SER A 98 3.24 -1.33 -19.23
N PHE A 99 2.16 -0.66 -18.80
CA PHE A 99 2.21 0.75 -18.43
C PHE A 99 3.12 0.97 -17.21
N PHE A 100 2.98 0.18 -16.16
CA PHE A 100 3.82 0.28 -14.96
C PHE A 100 5.30 -0.02 -15.24
N GLY A 101 5.60 -1.05 -16.04
CA GLY A 101 6.99 -1.38 -16.41
C GLY A 101 7.70 -0.32 -17.28
N ARG A 102 6.98 0.68 -17.80
CA ARG A 102 7.56 1.83 -18.53
C ARG A 102 7.78 3.06 -17.65
N LEU A 103 7.38 3.01 -16.38
CA LEU A 103 7.58 4.14 -15.47
C LEU A 103 9.06 4.28 -15.10
N ASP A 104 9.50 5.51 -14.88
CA ASP A 104 10.80 5.82 -14.29
C ASP A 104 10.76 5.59 -12.77
N ALA A 105 10.45 4.35 -12.37
CA ALA A 105 10.24 3.93 -10.99
C ALA A 105 10.39 2.40 -10.86
N GLU A 106 10.74 1.92 -9.68
CA GLU A 106 10.75 0.49 -9.40
C GLU A 106 9.33 -0.04 -9.21
N CYS A 107 8.87 -0.95 -10.07
CA CYS A 107 7.51 -1.46 -10.01
C CYS A 107 7.47 -2.94 -9.58
N TYR A 108 6.67 -3.23 -8.57
CA TYR A 108 6.52 -4.56 -7.98
C TYR A 108 5.06 -4.99 -7.95
N LEU A 109 4.82 -6.19 -8.47
CA LEU A 109 3.50 -6.84 -8.46
C LEU A 109 3.47 -7.93 -7.38
N VAL A 110 2.40 -7.93 -6.58
CA VAL A 110 2.20 -8.93 -5.51
C VAL A 110 0.76 -9.45 -5.50
N GLU A 111 0.57 -10.73 -5.18
CA GLU A 111 -0.76 -11.37 -5.14
C GLU A 111 -1.37 -11.33 -3.72
N ALA A 112 -1.44 -10.15 -3.10
CA ALA A 112 -1.81 -10.00 -1.70
C ALA A 112 -3.28 -10.37 -1.40
N SER A 113 -4.21 -10.06 -2.31
CA SER A 113 -5.62 -10.46 -2.15
C SER A 113 -5.83 -11.96 -2.24
N GLU A 114 -5.07 -12.62 -3.10
CA GLU A 114 -5.09 -14.06 -3.28
C GLU A 114 -4.58 -14.74 -2.00
N ALA A 115 -3.42 -14.29 -1.51
CA ALA A 115 -2.83 -14.74 -0.25
C ALA A 115 -3.79 -14.54 0.95
N ALA A 116 -4.47 -13.40 1.04
CA ALA A 116 -5.45 -13.14 2.10
C ALA A 116 -6.67 -14.08 2.01
N ARG A 117 -7.15 -14.41 0.81
CA ARG A 117 -8.24 -15.39 0.63
C ARG A 117 -7.83 -16.78 1.06
N ARG A 118 -6.60 -17.21 0.78
CA ARG A 118 -6.05 -18.49 1.27
C ARG A 118 -6.00 -18.55 2.80
N LEU A 119 -5.78 -17.40 3.46
CA LEU A 119 -5.85 -17.27 4.92
C LEU A 119 -7.30 -17.30 5.48
N GLY A 120 -8.29 -17.31 4.59
CA GLY A 120 -9.70 -17.44 4.91
C GLY A 120 -10.53 -16.15 4.76
N SER A 121 -9.94 -14.99 4.42
CA SER A 121 -10.72 -13.79 4.12
C SER A 121 -9.95 -12.70 3.38
N ALA A 122 -10.57 -12.12 2.35
CA ALA A 122 -10.05 -10.92 1.68
C ALA A 122 -9.92 -9.70 2.60
N LEU A 123 -10.57 -9.70 3.78
CA LEU A 123 -10.41 -8.68 4.83
C LEU A 123 -8.94 -8.46 5.21
N PHE A 124 -8.11 -9.51 5.13
CA PHE A 124 -6.71 -9.45 5.53
C PHE A 124 -5.78 -8.88 4.45
N THR A 125 -6.28 -8.53 3.25
CA THR A 125 -5.47 -8.01 2.13
C THR A 125 -4.58 -6.83 2.56
N ASN A 126 -5.15 -5.86 3.28
CA ASN A 126 -4.39 -4.69 3.73
C ASN A 126 -3.26 -5.06 4.69
N THR A 127 -3.45 -6.09 5.50
CA THR A 127 -2.46 -6.56 6.45
C THR A 127 -1.37 -7.39 5.75
N VAL A 128 -1.72 -8.15 4.72
CA VAL A 128 -0.74 -8.78 3.82
C VAL A 128 0.10 -7.71 3.11
N MET A 129 -0.52 -6.67 2.55
CA MET A 129 0.21 -5.55 1.92
C MET A 129 1.10 -4.80 2.91
N LEU A 130 0.67 -4.62 4.17
CA LEU A 130 1.53 -4.07 5.22
C LEU A 130 2.77 -4.95 5.47
N GLY A 131 2.60 -6.27 5.44
CA GLY A 131 3.71 -7.23 5.54
C GLY A 131 4.68 -7.15 4.37
N VAL A 132 4.15 -7.00 3.15
CA VAL A 132 4.95 -6.76 1.94
C VAL A 132 5.79 -5.49 2.11
N LEU A 133 5.13 -4.40 2.50
CA LEU A 133 5.76 -3.12 2.74
C LEU A 133 6.85 -3.20 3.83
N ALA A 134 6.61 -3.92 4.90
CA ALA A 134 7.57 -4.13 5.98
C ALA A 134 8.85 -4.85 5.52
N GLU A 135 8.71 -5.88 4.69
CA GLU A 135 9.85 -6.65 4.19
C GLU A 135 10.56 -5.95 3.03
N SER A 136 9.93 -4.93 2.41
CA SER A 136 10.53 -4.18 1.30
C SER A 136 11.80 -3.42 1.65
N GLY A 137 11.97 -3.04 2.93
CA GLY A 137 13.07 -2.19 3.36
C GLY A 137 13.00 -0.75 2.85
N MET A 138 11.89 -0.35 2.21
CA MET A 138 11.70 0.99 1.64
C MET A 138 11.24 2.02 2.68
N LEU A 139 11.07 1.60 3.94
CA LEU A 139 10.69 2.46 5.05
C LEU A 139 11.84 2.55 6.05
N ASN A 140 11.92 3.65 6.79
CA ASN A 140 12.78 3.77 7.98
C ASN A 140 12.21 3.00 9.19
N LEU A 141 11.62 1.84 8.93
CA LEU A 141 10.97 0.97 9.90
C LEU A 141 11.40 -0.47 9.67
N THR A 142 11.59 -1.21 10.76
CA THR A 142 11.81 -2.65 10.73
C THR A 142 10.47 -3.38 10.68
N PRO A 143 10.44 -4.65 10.22
CA PRO A 143 9.23 -5.47 10.32
C PRO A 143 8.69 -5.61 11.74
N LEU A 144 9.55 -5.53 12.76
CA LEU A 144 9.14 -5.60 14.16
C LEU A 144 8.35 -4.36 14.60
N ASP A 145 8.72 -3.17 14.11
CA ASP A 145 7.99 -1.93 14.44
C ASP A 145 6.57 -1.98 13.91
N LEU A 146 6.42 -2.44 12.67
CA LEU A 146 5.13 -2.58 12.03
C LEU A 146 4.29 -3.70 12.65
N GLU A 147 4.88 -4.83 13.05
CA GLU A 147 4.15 -5.89 13.76
C GLU A 147 3.67 -5.40 15.14
N ARG A 148 4.50 -4.65 15.88
CA ARG A 148 4.10 -4.06 17.18
C ARG A 148 2.95 -3.07 17.03
N SER A 149 3.08 -2.13 16.10
CA SER A 149 2.03 -1.16 15.79
C SER A 149 0.75 -1.85 15.29
N LEU A 150 0.86 -2.87 14.44
CA LEU A 150 -0.27 -3.69 14.00
C LEU A 150 -1.01 -4.31 15.19
N ARG A 151 -0.29 -4.93 16.13
CA ARG A 151 -0.86 -5.55 17.34
C ARG A 151 -1.53 -4.50 18.23
N LYS A 152 -0.96 -3.30 18.33
CA LYS A 152 -1.53 -2.17 19.11
C LYS A 152 -2.82 -1.64 18.48
N VAL A 153 -2.82 -1.38 17.18
CA VAL A 153 -3.93 -0.74 16.45
C VAL A 153 -5.07 -1.71 16.15
N ILE A 154 -4.76 -2.96 15.76
CA ILE A 154 -5.77 -3.97 15.42
C ILE A 154 -6.01 -4.90 16.62
N THR A 155 -7.20 -4.77 17.22
CA THR A 155 -7.68 -5.64 18.29
C THR A 155 -8.47 -6.83 17.76
N ARG A 156 -9.26 -6.63 16.69
CA ARG A 156 -10.11 -7.67 16.08
C ARG A 156 -9.28 -8.65 15.25
N PHE A 157 -9.47 -9.95 15.46
CA PHE A 157 -8.73 -11.01 14.77
C PHE A 157 -7.21 -10.81 14.81
N ARG A 158 -6.66 -10.34 15.94
CA ARG A 158 -5.27 -9.91 16.06
C ARG A 158 -4.27 -10.95 15.56
N GLU A 159 -4.37 -12.19 16.01
CA GLU A 159 -3.40 -13.23 15.61
C GLU A 159 -3.52 -13.59 14.13
N LYS A 160 -4.72 -13.64 13.56
CA LYS A 160 -4.90 -13.81 12.11
C LYS A 160 -4.31 -12.63 11.31
N ASN A 161 -4.40 -11.41 11.83
CA ASN A 161 -3.76 -10.26 11.21
C ASN A 161 -2.23 -10.37 11.28
N VAL A 162 -1.67 -10.86 12.40
CA VAL A 162 -0.22 -11.09 12.49
C VAL A 162 0.21 -12.18 11.51
N GLU A 163 -0.58 -13.25 11.37
CA GLU A 163 -0.34 -14.29 10.37
C GLU A 163 -0.38 -13.71 8.95
N ALA A 164 -1.38 -12.87 8.63
CA ALA A 164 -1.49 -12.16 7.36
C ALA A 164 -0.27 -11.26 7.09
N PHE A 165 0.18 -10.53 8.11
CA PHE A 165 1.38 -9.69 8.03
C PHE A 165 2.61 -10.53 7.71
N ARG A 166 2.82 -11.65 8.41
CA ARG A 166 3.93 -12.58 8.15
C ARG A 166 3.84 -13.22 6.77
N LEU A 167 2.63 -13.53 6.29
CA LEU A 167 2.41 -14.02 4.93
C LEU A 167 2.82 -12.97 3.89
N GLY A 168 2.47 -11.70 4.11
CA GLY A 168 2.92 -10.58 3.27
C GLY A 168 4.42 -10.45 3.19
N ARG A 169 5.12 -10.60 4.32
CA ARG A 169 6.58 -10.60 4.35
C ARG A 169 7.18 -11.71 3.48
N LYS A 170 6.66 -12.94 3.60
CA LYS A 170 7.08 -14.07 2.76
C LYS A 170 6.79 -13.82 1.27
N LEU A 171 5.64 -13.20 0.96
CA LEU A 171 5.23 -12.88 -0.40
C LEU A 171 6.21 -11.91 -1.08
N TRP A 172 6.74 -10.93 -0.35
CA TRP A 172 7.75 -10.01 -0.89
C TRP A 172 9.05 -10.71 -1.33
N LEU A 173 9.43 -11.79 -0.66
CA LEU A 173 10.60 -12.59 -1.08
C LEU A 173 10.37 -13.30 -2.42
N GLN A 174 9.11 -13.45 -2.84
CA GLN A 174 8.68 -14.04 -4.11
C GLN A 174 8.15 -13.00 -5.10
N ARG A 175 8.36 -11.70 -4.83
CA ARG A 175 7.82 -10.59 -5.63
C ARG A 175 8.22 -10.68 -7.10
N LYS A 176 7.34 -10.20 -7.96
CA LYS A 176 7.65 -9.98 -9.37
C LYS A 176 7.98 -8.50 -9.60
N ARG A 177 9.17 -8.22 -10.12
CA ARG A 177 9.50 -6.89 -10.68
C ARG A 177 8.89 -6.80 -12.08
N LEU A 178 8.22 -5.69 -12.38
CA LEU A 178 7.60 -5.40 -13.67
C LEU A 178 8.57 -4.74 -14.65
#